data_AF-A0A820IEX4-F1
#
_entry.id   AF-A0A820IEX4-F1
#
_cell.length_a   1.000
_cell.length_b   1.000
_cell.length_c   1.000
_cell.angle_alpha   90.00
_cell.angle_beta   90.00
_cell.angle_gamma   90.00
#
_symmetry.space_group_name_H-M   'P 1'
#
loop_
_entity.id
_entity.type
_entity.pdbx_description
1 polymer ?
#
loop_
_entity_poly.entity_id
_entity_poly.type
_entity_poly.pdbx_seq_one_letter_code
_entity_poly.pdbx_strand_id
1 'polypeptide(L)'
;MDLAVSYIYDAYIGVIFGIGNGTFNNTDYYVTGSYPAYMILTDLDNNNKMDLVTVNNLDDTLTILVNNGDGSFTTSTLDSIGDYLTALTSADFNNDNKTDLAVVNAGDNSITVLLGNGDATFQPGIPYSLGHYGLDIIAADFNNDNKIDLATVNDLVAGDDIDYTASVAFGIGNGSFTNGIDYVIGESSKWLISYDFNSDHNQDVALIAQDSNDIIVLLGNGNASFQPPLNNTVGTYPVHVLSADFNNDTKQDLLVVNQ
;
A
#
# COMPACT_ATOMS: atom_id res chain seq x y z
N MET A 1 -17.43 -1.63 -14.01
CA MET A 1 -16.69 -1.51 -12.75
C MET A 1 -17.08 -2.70 -11.92
N ASP A 2 -16.08 -3.45 -11.51
CA ASP A 2 -16.22 -4.66 -10.70
C ASP A 2 -15.80 -4.34 -9.26
N LEU A 3 -16.16 -5.20 -8.32
CA LEU A 3 -15.80 -5.04 -6.91
C LEU A 3 -15.05 -6.28 -6.43
N ALA A 4 -14.05 -6.09 -5.59
CA ALA A 4 -13.44 -7.16 -4.82
C ALA A 4 -13.52 -6.82 -3.32
N VAL A 5 -13.85 -7.82 -2.50
CA VAL A 5 -14.07 -7.67 -1.05
C VAL A 5 -13.35 -8.79 -0.32
N SER A 6 -12.49 -8.45 0.63
CA SER A 6 -11.89 -9.43 1.54
C SER A 6 -12.85 -9.80 2.67
N TYR A 7 -12.90 -11.09 3.01
CA TYR A 7 -13.66 -11.60 4.14
C TYR A 7 -12.67 -12.07 5.21
N ILE A 8 -12.26 -11.11 6.04
CA ILE A 8 -11.12 -11.23 6.96
C ILE A 8 -11.24 -12.41 7.94
N TYR A 9 -12.44 -12.88 8.27
CA TYR A 9 -12.64 -13.99 9.21
C TYR A 9 -12.85 -15.35 8.54
N ASP A 10 -12.94 -15.40 7.21
CA ASP A 10 -13.36 -16.60 6.50
C ASP A 10 -12.39 -17.09 5.41
N ALA A 11 -11.20 -16.46 5.27
CA ALA A 11 -10.15 -16.87 4.33
C ALA A 11 -10.62 -16.95 2.86
N TYR A 12 -11.41 -15.98 2.43
CA TYR A 12 -11.76 -15.82 1.02
C TYR A 12 -11.90 -14.35 0.61
N ILE A 13 -11.82 -14.12 -0.69
CA ILE A 13 -12.18 -12.87 -1.36
C ILE A 13 -13.40 -13.12 -2.21
N GLY A 14 -14.36 -12.21 -2.17
CA GLY A 14 -15.48 -12.18 -3.10
C GLY A 14 -15.23 -11.17 -4.21
N VAL A 15 -15.38 -11.60 -5.47
CA VAL A 15 -15.37 -10.72 -6.64
C VAL A 15 -16.78 -10.62 -7.20
N ILE A 16 -17.23 -9.40 -7.48
CA ILE A 16 -18.56 -9.10 -7.98
C ILE A 16 -18.45 -8.31 -9.28
N PHE A 17 -18.83 -8.93 -10.40
CA PHE A 17 -18.73 -8.32 -11.73
C PHE A 17 -19.90 -7.37 -12.01
N GLY A 18 -19.59 -6.14 -12.43
CA GLY A 18 -20.58 -5.17 -12.87
C GLY A 18 -21.01 -5.41 -14.31
N ILE A 19 -22.31 -5.34 -14.58
CA ILE A 19 -22.86 -5.60 -15.93
C ILE A 19 -23.05 -4.34 -16.77
N GLY A 20 -22.43 -3.22 -16.37
CA GLY A 20 -22.37 -1.97 -17.15
C GLY A 20 -23.60 -1.07 -17.09
N ASN A 21 -24.65 -1.45 -16.36
CA ASN A 21 -25.88 -0.66 -16.17
C ASN A 21 -26.07 -0.18 -14.71
N GLY A 22 -25.00 -0.21 -13.91
CA GLY A 22 -25.04 0.09 -12.48
C GLY A 22 -25.50 -1.07 -11.59
N THR A 23 -25.67 -2.28 -12.13
CA THR A 23 -25.97 -3.49 -11.36
C THR A 23 -24.81 -4.50 -11.45
N PHE A 24 -24.82 -5.47 -10.54
CA PHE A 24 -23.75 -6.44 -10.34
C PHE A 24 -24.30 -7.88 -10.41
N ASN A 25 -23.47 -8.81 -10.89
CA ASN A 25 -23.74 -10.25 -10.89
C ASN A 25 -23.63 -10.84 -9.47
N ASN A 26 -23.78 -12.17 -9.37
CA ASN A 26 -23.47 -12.89 -8.14
C ASN A 26 -21.98 -12.79 -7.80
N THR A 27 -21.67 -12.94 -6.52
CA THR A 27 -20.30 -12.98 -6.00
C THR A 27 -19.65 -14.33 -6.33
N ASP A 28 -18.50 -14.28 -6.99
CA ASP A 28 -17.59 -15.41 -7.11
C ASP A 28 -16.57 -15.36 -5.96
N TYR A 29 -16.34 -16.52 -5.32
CA TYR A 29 -15.49 -16.62 -4.14
C TYR A 29 -14.18 -17.34 -4.46
N TYR A 30 -13.06 -16.75 -4.04
CA TYR A 30 -11.72 -17.29 -4.21
C TYR A 30 -11.11 -17.52 -2.83
N VAL A 31 -10.61 -18.73 -2.62
CA VAL A 31 -9.94 -19.10 -1.36
C VAL A 31 -8.61 -18.36 -1.26
N THR A 32 -8.34 -17.85 -0.07
CA THR A 32 -7.07 -17.21 0.31
C THR A 32 -6.44 -17.95 1.48
N GLY A 33 -5.33 -17.43 1.99
CA GLY A 33 -4.90 -17.74 3.36
C GLY A 33 -5.78 -17.05 4.42
N SER A 34 -5.47 -17.33 5.67
CA SER A 34 -6.12 -16.78 6.86
C SER A 34 -5.93 -15.28 6.98
N TYR A 35 -7.01 -14.58 7.35
CA TYR A 35 -7.01 -13.14 7.60
C TYR A 35 -6.50 -12.29 6.40
N PRO A 36 -7.24 -12.30 5.27
CA PRO A 36 -6.92 -11.48 4.09
C PRO A 36 -7.10 -9.97 4.39
N ALA A 37 -6.06 -9.33 4.94
CA ALA A 37 -6.17 -8.02 5.59
C ALA A 37 -6.03 -6.83 4.62
N TYR A 38 -5.27 -7.01 3.55
CA TYR A 38 -4.93 -5.93 2.61
C TYR A 38 -4.95 -6.47 1.19
N MET A 39 -5.37 -5.65 0.22
CA MET A 39 -5.40 -6.04 -1.18
C MET A 39 -5.04 -4.88 -2.11
N ILE A 40 -4.39 -5.21 -3.22
CA ILE A 40 -4.13 -4.27 -4.31
C ILE A 40 -4.60 -4.85 -5.64
N LEU A 41 -4.83 -3.95 -6.61
CA LEU A 41 -5.00 -4.29 -8.01
C LEU A 41 -3.77 -3.85 -8.78
N THR A 42 -3.16 -4.75 -9.54
CA THR A 42 -1.98 -4.45 -10.36
C THR A 42 -1.85 -5.43 -11.53
N ASP A 43 -1.19 -5.06 -12.63
CA ASP A 43 -0.97 -5.93 -13.80
C ASP A 43 0.35 -6.69 -13.61
N LEU A 44 0.30 -7.96 -13.19
CA LEU A 44 1.50 -8.72 -12.79
C LEU A 44 2.16 -9.46 -13.96
N ASP A 45 1.41 -9.73 -15.01
CA ASP A 45 1.86 -10.46 -16.20
C ASP A 45 1.96 -9.56 -17.45
N ASN A 46 1.86 -8.25 -17.26
CA ASN A 46 1.95 -7.21 -18.30
C ASN A 46 0.95 -7.41 -19.45
N ASN A 47 -0.22 -7.97 -19.16
CA ASN A 47 -1.24 -8.27 -20.17
C ASN A 47 -2.30 -7.15 -20.31
N ASN A 48 -2.16 -6.05 -19.56
CA ASN A 48 -3.08 -4.92 -19.41
C ASN A 48 -4.44 -5.28 -18.80
N LYS A 49 -4.52 -6.35 -18.02
CA LYS A 49 -5.67 -6.67 -17.17
C LYS A 49 -5.19 -6.60 -15.73
N MET A 50 -6.01 -5.97 -14.89
CA MET A 50 -5.69 -5.89 -13.47
C MET A 50 -5.86 -7.26 -12.84
N ASP A 51 -4.78 -7.75 -12.24
CA ASP A 51 -4.74 -8.87 -11.32
C ASP A 51 -4.99 -8.36 -9.89
N LEU A 52 -5.19 -9.30 -8.97
CA LEU A 52 -5.44 -9.00 -7.58
C LEU A 52 -4.42 -9.72 -6.70
N VAL A 53 -3.84 -8.99 -5.75
CA VAL A 53 -2.93 -9.54 -4.74
C VAL A 53 -3.49 -9.25 -3.37
N THR A 54 -3.44 -10.22 -2.47
CA THR A 54 -3.94 -10.08 -1.10
C THR A 54 -2.94 -10.62 -0.09
N VAL A 55 -2.74 -9.84 0.97
CA VAL A 55 -1.97 -10.22 2.16
C VAL A 55 -2.81 -11.11 3.07
N ASN A 56 -2.33 -12.32 3.35
CA ASN A 56 -2.91 -13.23 4.33
C ASN A 56 -2.10 -13.12 5.63
N ASN A 57 -2.52 -12.21 6.50
CA ASN A 57 -1.73 -11.74 7.64
C ASN A 57 -1.40 -12.84 8.67
N LEU A 58 -2.27 -13.83 8.88
CA LEU A 58 -2.03 -14.90 9.86
C LEU A 58 -1.33 -16.15 9.29
N ASP A 59 -1.21 -16.23 7.96
CA ASP A 59 -0.54 -17.34 7.27
C ASP A 59 0.82 -16.92 6.69
N ASP A 60 1.19 -15.65 6.79
CA ASP A 60 2.46 -15.11 6.26
C ASP A 60 2.65 -15.33 4.76
N THR A 61 1.54 -15.26 4.01
CA THR A 61 1.52 -15.50 2.56
C THR A 61 0.81 -14.38 1.81
N LEU A 62 1.06 -14.30 0.51
CA LEU A 62 0.19 -13.60 -0.43
C LEU A 62 -0.67 -14.60 -1.22
N THR A 63 -1.92 -14.24 -1.46
CA THR A 63 -2.74 -14.86 -2.50
C THR A 63 -2.71 -13.98 -3.74
N ILE A 64 -2.37 -14.54 -4.90
CA ILE A 64 -2.37 -13.87 -6.20
C ILE A 64 -3.49 -14.46 -7.06
N LEU A 65 -4.31 -13.59 -7.62
CA LEU A 65 -5.40 -13.91 -8.53
C LEU A 65 -5.10 -13.24 -9.87
N VAL A 66 -4.58 -14.01 -10.83
CA VAL A 66 -4.28 -13.54 -12.19
C VAL A 66 -5.54 -13.56 -13.04
N ASN A 67 -5.87 -12.43 -13.65
CA ASN A 67 -7.09 -12.23 -14.42
C ASN A 67 -6.95 -12.80 -15.83
N ASN A 68 -7.68 -13.88 -16.09
CA ASN A 68 -7.66 -14.54 -17.40
C ASN A 68 -8.37 -13.70 -18.50
N GLY A 69 -9.13 -12.67 -18.11
CA GLY A 69 -9.84 -11.75 -19.01
C GLY A 69 -11.20 -12.26 -19.50
N ASP A 70 -11.66 -13.39 -19.00
CA ASP A 70 -12.98 -13.98 -19.26
C ASP A 70 -13.89 -13.96 -18.02
N GLY A 71 -13.50 -13.20 -16.99
CA GLY A 71 -14.16 -13.18 -15.69
C GLY A 71 -13.68 -14.27 -14.73
N SER A 72 -12.72 -15.11 -15.12
CA SER A 72 -12.07 -16.06 -14.22
C SER A 72 -10.70 -15.60 -13.75
N PHE A 73 -10.26 -16.12 -12.61
CA PHE A 73 -8.92 -15.90 -12.07
C PHE A 73 -8.16 -17.21 -11.91
N THR A 74 -6.87 -17.16 -12.22
CA THR A 74 -5.90 -18.21 -11.87
C THR A 74 -5.28 -17.87 -10.52
N THR A 75 -5.44 -18.75 -9.53
CA THR A 75 -4.97 -18.51 -8.16
C THR A 75 -3.60 -19.13 -7.92
N SER A 76 -2.69 -18.39 -7.30
CA SER A 76 -1.45 -18.91 -6.75
C SER A 76 -1.19 -18.34 -5.34
N THR A 77 -0.32 -19.01 -4.59
CA THR A 77 0.10 -18.57 -3.26
C THR A 77 1.60 -18.32 -3.31
N LEU A 78 2.02 -17.19 -2.76
CA LEU A 78 3.42 -16.88 -2.52
C LEU A 78 3.69 -16.92 -1.02
N ASP A 79 4.73 -17.64 -0.64
CA ASP A 79 5.15 -17.92 0.73
C ASP A 79 6.59 -17.47 0.97
N SER A 80 7.08 -17.65 2.21
CA SER A 80 8.44 -17.31 2.62
C SER A 80 8.82 -15.83 2.40
N ILE A 81 7.88 -14.92 2.68
CA ILE A 81 8.04 -13.47 2.46
C ILE A 81 8.58 -12.78 3.71
N GLY A 82 8.04 -13.12 4.89
CA GLY A 82 8.39 -12.57 6.19
C GLY A 82 7.34 -12.98 7.22
N ASP A 83 7.38 -12.39 8.41
CA ASP A 83 6.44 -12.65 9.52
C ASP A 83 5.42 -11.50 9.68
N TYR A 84 4.16 -11.86 9.87
CA TYR A 84 3.02 -11.00 10.15
C TYR A 84 2.85 -9.87 9.13
N LEU A 85 2.47 -10.26 7.91
CA LEU A 85 2.32 -9.35 6.77
C LEU A 85 1.14 -8.40 6.95
N THR A 86 1.33 -7.08 6.80
CA THR A 86 0.27 -6.08 7.08
C THR A 86 -0.23 -5.34 5.85
N ALA A 87 0.66 -4.98 4.92
CA ALA A 87 0.34 -4.22 3.72
C ALA A 87 1.26 -4.57 2.56
N LEU A 88 0.86 -4.17 1.35
CA LEU A 88 1.72 -4.27 0.18
C LEU A 88 1.49 -3.12 -0.80
N THR A 89 2.49 -2.85 -1.62
CA THR A 89 2.40 -1.96 -2.79
C THR A 89 3.11 -2.59 -3.99
N SER A 90 2.87 -2.05 -5.19
CA SER A 90 3.48 -2.53 -6.43
C SER A 90 4.02 -1.37 -7.27
N ALA A 91 5.19 -1.55 -7.86
CA ALA A 91 5.76 -0.66 -8.87
C ALA A 91 6.87 -1.40 -9.63
N ASP A 92 7.48 -0.75 -10.62
CA ASP A 92 8.75 -1.22 -11.20
C ASP A 92 9.91 -0.64 -10.38
N PHE A 93 10.48 -1.42 -9.46
CA PHE A 93 11.53 -0.95 -8.55
C PHE A 93 12.94 -1.08 -9.17
N ASN A 94 13.07 -1.80 -10.28
CA ASN A 94 14.35 -2.12 -10.91
C ASN A 94 14.51 -1.59 -12.35
N ASN A 95 13.49 -0.89 -12.86
CA ASN A 95 13.39 -0.32 -14.20
C ASN A 95 13.42 -1.36 -15.34
N ASP A 96 12.89 -2.56 -15.11
CA ASP A 96 12.81 -3.62 -16.14
C ASP A 96 11.44 -3.71 -16.84
N ASN A 97 10.52 -2.80 -16.52
CA ASN A 97 9.13 -2.73 -16.99
C ASN A 97 8.29 -3.94 -16.58
N LYS A 98 8.56 -4.52 -15.41
CA LYS A 98 7.72 -5.55 -14.80
C LYS A 98 7.26 -5.07 -13.45
N THR A 99 6.07 -5.52 -13.08
CA THR A 99 5.51 -5.22 -11.78
C THR A 99 6.23 -6.02 -10.71
N ASP A 100 6.92 -5.30 -9.82
CA ASP A 100 7.48 -5.82 -8.58
C ASP A 100 6.50 -5.56 -7.42
N LEU A 101 6.70 -6.26 -6.30
CA LEU A 101 5.94 -6.05 -5.06
C LEU A 101 6.87 -5.65 -3.91
N ALA A 102 6.38 -4.78 -3.04
CA ALA A 102 7.00 -4.48 -1.75
C ALA A 102 5.97 -4.77 -0.65
N VAL A 103 6.33 -5.66 0.28
CA VAL A 103 5.42 -6.20 1.30
C VAL A 103 5.94 -5.84 2.68
N VAL A 104 5.09 -5.27 3.52
CA VAL A 104 5.43 -4.95 4.91
C VAL A 104 5.30 -6.21 5.76
N ASN A 105 6.39 -6.58 6.43
CA ASN A 105 6.45 -7.67 7.41
C ASN A 105 6.58 -7.04 8.80
N ALA A 106 5.46 -6.87 9.48
CA ALA A 106 5.42 -6.13 10.74
C ALA A 106 6.04 -6.93 11.89
N GLY A 107 5.99 -8.27 11.83
CA GLY A 107 6.66 -9.15 12.80
C GLY A 107 8.18 -9.05 12.75
N ASP A 108 8.72 -8.88 11.54
CA ASP A 108 10.16 -8.75 11.30
C ASP A 108 10.67 -7.29 11.30
N ASN A 109 9.77 -6.30 11.44
CA ASN A 109 10.07 -4.88 11.29
C ASN A 109 10.81 -4.57 9.98
N SER A 110 10.33 -5.13 8.86
CA SER A 110 10.99 -5.05 7.56
C SER A 110 10.00 -4.91 6.40
N ILE A 111 10.53 -4.57 5.23
CA ILE A 111 9.85 -4.68 3.94
C ILE A 111 10.56 -5.77 3.14
N THR A 112 9.81 -6.73 2.59
CA THR A 112 10.35 -7.67 1.60
C THR A 112 9.99 -7.20 0.20
N VAL A 113 11.02 -7.02 -0.64
CA VAL A 113 10.86 -6.66 -2.06
C VAL A 113 10.97 -7.92 -2.91
N LEU A 114 9.97 -8.13 -3.76
CA LEU A 114 9.79 -9.27 -4.64
C LEU A 114 9.86 -8.79 -6.08
N LEU A 115 10.96 -9.10 -6.79
CA LEU A 115 11.11 -8.69 -8.18
C LEU A 115 10.30 -9.61 -9.10
N GLY A 116 9.47 -9.02 -9.96
CA GLY A 116 8.58 -9.70 -10.88
C GLY A 116 9.33 -10.33 -12.05
N ASN A 117 8.90 -11.52 -12.47
CA ASN A 117 9.39 -12.14 -13.69
C ASN A 117 8.60 -11.70 -14.94
N GLY A 118 7.45 -11.05 -14.74
CA GLY A 118 6.56 -10.55 -15.81
C GLY A 118 5.52 -11.59 -16.27
N ASP A 119 5.32 -12.63 -15.48
CA ASP A 119 4.35 -13.72 -15.70
C ASP A 119 3.58 -14.05 -14.41
N ALA A 120 3.40 -13.04 -13.56
CA ALA A 120 2.86 -13.15 -12.20
C ALA A 120 3.63 -14.10 -11.25
N THR A 121 4.87 -14.43 -11.57
CA THR A 121 5.81 -15.08 -10.65
C THR A 121 6.89 -14.10 -10.18
N PHE A 122 7.52 -14.42 -9.05
CA PHE A 122 8.48 -13.53 -8.38
C PHE A 122 9.79 -14.25 -8.08
N GLN A 123 10.88 -13.48 -8.05
CA GLN A 123 12.17 -13.92 -7.52
C GLN A 123 12.09 -14.04 -5.99
N PRO A 124 13.03 -14.78 -5.35
CA PRO A 124 13.14 -14.79 -3.89
C PRO A 124 13.23 -13.37 -3.33
N GLY A 125 12.43 -13.09 -2.31
CA GLY A 125 12.32 -11.77 -1.72
C GLY A 125 13.61 -11.32 -1.02
N ILE A 126 13.85 -10.01 -1.05
CA ILE A 126 14.97 -9.36 -0.34
C ILE A 126 14.39 -8.50 0.78
N PRO A 127 14.68 -8.80 2.06
CA PRO A 127 14.20 -8.01 3.18
C PRO A 127 15.06 -6.76 3.40
N TYR A 128 14.41 -5.65 3.71
CA TYR A 128 14.99 -4.37 4.10
C TYR A 128 14.44 -3.97 5.46
N SER A 129 15.33 -3.78 6.44
CA SER A 129 14.92 -3.41 7.80
C SER A 129 14.28 -2.01 7.81
N LEU A 130 13.07 -1.91 8.32
CA LEU A 130 12.44 -0.65 8.72
C LEU A 130 12.90 -0.25 10.12
N GLY A 131 13.17 -1.23 10.98
CA GLY A 131 13.45 -0.99 12.41
C GLY A 131 12.21 -0.62 13.23
N HIS A 132 11.04 -0.60 12.58
CA HIS A 132 9.76 -0.18 13.12
C HIS A 132 8.66 -1.16 12.70
N TYR A 133 7.56 -1.19 13.44
CA TYR A 133 6.40 -2.02 13.14
C TYR A 133 5.55 -1.32 12.06
N GLY A 134 5.71 -1.74 10.80
CA GLY A 134 5.04 -1.11 9.67
C GLY A 134 3.57 -1.51 9.53
N LEU A 135 2.72 -0.53 9.22
CA LEU A 135 1.27 -0.72 9.10
C LEU A 135 0.75 -0.61 7.67
N ASP A 136 1.31 0.31 6.88
CA ASP A 136 0.92 0.55 5.50
C ASP A 136 2.13 1.05 4.69
N ILE A 137 2.06 0.93 3.36
CA ILE A 137 3.16 1.24 2.44
C ILE A 137 2.67 1.82 1.11
N ILE A 138 3.39 2.81 0.61
CA ILE A 138 3.20 3.38 -0.74
C ILE A 138 4.52 3.48 -1.49
N ALA A 139 4.42 3.52 -2.81
CA ALA A 139 5.55 3.64 -3.72
C ALA A 139 5.43 4.94 -4.53
N ALA A 140 6.45 5.79 -4.52
CA ALA A 140 6.53 7.00 -5.31
C ALA A 140 7.98 7.51 -5.38
N ASP A 141 8.30 8.43 -6.29
CA ASP A 141 9.57 9.15 -6.26
C ASP A 141 9.47 10.33 -5.27
N PHE A 142 9.99 10.17 -4.05
CA PHE A 142 9.88 11.18 -2.99
C PHE A 142 11.04 12.18 -3.01
N ASN A 143 12.13 11.87 -3.73
CA ASN A 143 13.35 12.68 -3.78
C ASN A 143 13.67 13.24 -5.18
N ASN A 144 12.78 13.05 -6.14
CA ASN A 144 12.88 13.49 -7.53
C ASN A 144 14.11 12.95 -8.27
N ASP A 145 14.60 11.76 -7.92
CA ASP A 145 15.73 11.12 -8.58
C ASP A 145 15.34 10.17 -9.73
N ASN A 146 14.04 10.09 -10.04
CA ASN A 146 13.39 9.21 -11.00
C ASN A 146 13.52 7.72 -10.69
N LYS A 147 13.66 7.38 -9.41
CA LYS A 147 13.55 6.00 -8.93
C LYS A 147 12.44 5.94 -7.90
N ILE A 148 11.77 4.80 -7.88
CA ILE A 148 10.68 4.58 -6.95
C ILE A 148 11.28 4.33 -5.56
N ASP A 149 10.91 5.21 -4.64
CA ASP A 149 11.13 5.08 -3.20
C ASP A 149 9.89 4.41 -2.56
N LEU A 150 10.05 3.99 -1.31
CA LEU A 150 8.96 3.43 -0.50
C LEU A 150 8.72 4.30 0.73
N ALA A 151 7.47 4.66 1.00
CA ALA A 151 7.10 5.31 2.25
C ALA A 151 6.19 4.41 3.07
N THR A 152 6.43 4.33 4.38
CA THR A 152 5.62 3.58 5.33
C THR A 152 5.13 4.45 6.46
N VAL A 153 4.02 4.07 7.07
CA VAL A 153 3.65 4.52 8.42
C VAL A 153 3.90 3.38 9.40
N ASN A 154 4.48 3.71 10.53
CA ASN A 154 4.99 2.74 11.47
C ASN A 154 4.69 3.14 12.91
N ASP A 155 4.53 2.12 13.74
CA ASP A 155 4.55 2.23 15.19
C ASP A 155 5.94 1.80 15.68
N LEU A 156 6.67 2.67 16.37
CA LEU A 156 7.85 2.27 17.13
C LEU A 156 7.40 1.88 18.53
N VAL A 157 7.68 0.65 18.95
CA VAL A 157 7.63 0.29 20.38
C VAL A 157 9.05 0.15 20.89
N ALA A 158 9.63 1.25 21.38
CA ALA A 158 10.95 1.25 22.00
C ALA A 158 10.83 1.42 23.53
N GLY A 159 10.53 0.33 24.24
CA GLY A 159 10.31 0.38 25.69
C GLY A 159 8.92 0.92 26.04
N ASP A 160 8.86 1.95 26.90
CA ASP A 160 7.60 2.57 27.34
C ASP A 160 7.16 3.76 26.45
N ASP A 161 7.96 4.14 25.45
CA ASP A 161 7.66 5.24 24.52
C ASP A 161 7.19 4.66 23.17
N ILE A 162 6.09 5.22 22.66
CA ILE A 162 5.55 4.86 21.34
C ILE A 162 5.81 6.05 20.42
N ASP A 163 6.81 5.92 19.54
CA ASP A 163 7.04 6.91 18.48
C ASP A 163 6.29 6.45 17.24
N TYR A 164 5.32 7.25 16.80
CA TYR A 164 4.68 7.05 15.51
C TYR A 164 5.49 7.77 14.44
N THR A 165 5.89 7.05 13.39
CA THR A 165 6.74 7.58 12.33
C THR A 165 6.16 7.36 10.94
N ALA A 166 6.41 8.30 10.04
CA ALA A 166 6.40 8.06 8.62
C ALA A 166 7.85 7.90 8.15
N SER A 167 8.20 6.78 7.53
CA SER A 167 9.56 6.50 7.07
C SER A 167 9.62 6.46 5.56
N VAL A 168 10.68 6.98 4.95
CA VAL A 168 10.95 6.82 3.52
C VAL A 168 12.22 5.99 3.35
N ALA A 169 12.18 4.95 2.53
CA ALA A 169 13.34 4.16 2.09
C ALA A 169 13.65 4.50 0.63
N PHE A 170 14.91 4.85 0.34
CA PHE A 170 15.29 5.33 -1.00
C PHE A 170 15.58 4.18 -1.95
N GLY A 171 14.89 4.17 -3.09
CA GLY A 171 15.15 3.25 -4.17
C GLY A 171 16.45 3.59 -4.88
N ILE A 172 17.29 2.59 -5.14
CA ILE A 172 18.51 2.79 -5.94
C ILE A 172 18.34 2.35 -7.40
N GLY A 173 17.12 1.94 -7.78
CA GLY A 173 16.70 1.72 -9.17
C GLY A 173 17.11 0.36 -9.74
N ASN A 174 17.52 -0.57 -8.87
CA ASN A 174 17.84 -1.96 -9.22
C ASN A 174 17.04 -2.96 -8.36
N GLY A 175 15.93 -2.52 -7.75
CA GLY A 175 15.16 -3.30 -6.80
C GLY A 175 15.67 -3.25 -5.36
N SER A 176 16.76 -2.54 -5.08
CA SER A 176 17.26 -2.35 -3.71
C SER A 176 16.93 -0.99 -3.12
N PHE A 177 16.86 -0.97 -1.79
CA PHE A 177 16.54 0.20 -1.01
C PHE A 177 17.63 0.48 0.04
N THR A 178 17.86 1.77 0.30
CA THR A 178 18.67 2.23 1.43
C THR A 178 17.78 2.86 2.48
N ASN A 179 18.20 2.83 3.75
CA ASN A 179 17.52 3.57 4.81
C ASN A 179 17.43 5.04 4.40
N GLY A 180 16.22 5.59 4.38
CA GLY A 180 16.03 7.02 4.17
C GLY A 180 15.71 7.71 5.49
N ILE A 181 14.62 8.47 5.51
CA ILE A 181 14.32 9.43 6.59
C ILE A 181 13.13 8.94 7.39
N ASP A 182 13.26 8.95 8.71
CA ASP A 182 12.14 8.81 9.64
C ASP A 182 11.63 10.18 10.05
N TYR A 183 10.32 10.36 9.95
CA TYR A 183 9.60 11.57 10.34
C TYR A 183 8.65 11.24 11.48
N VAL A 184 8.90 11.81 12.66
CA VAL A 184 8.02 11.62 13.83
C VAL A 184 6.71 12.38 13.59
N ILE A 185 5.62 11.63 13.46
CA ILE A 185 4.26 12.17 13.33
C ILE A 185 3.58 12.32 14.69
N GLY A 186 3.98 11.50 15.67
CA GLY A 186 3.53 11.61 17.07
C GLY A 186 2.11 11.10 17.36
N GLU A 187 1.43 10.53 16.36
CA GLU A 187 0.05 10.03 16.47
C GLU A 187 -0.09 8.70 15.70
N SER A 188 -0.89 7.76 16.20
CA SER A 188 -1.09 6.47 15.52
C SER A 188 -1.71 6.65 14.14
N SER A 189 -1.09 6.02 13.14
CA SER A 189 -1.55 6.06 11.75
C SER A 189 -1.54 4.70 11.10
N LYS A 190 -2.62 4.40 10.37
CA LYS A 190 -2.85 3.09 9.76
C LYS A 190 -2.95 3.11 8.24
N TRP A 191 -3.15 4.28 7.64
CA TRP A 191 -3.32 4.44 6.21
C TRP A 191 -2.58 5.69 5.74
N LEU A 192 -1.97 5.60 4.57
CA LEU A 192 -1.38 6.74 3.89
C LEU A 192 -1.65 6.71 2.39
N ILE A 193 -1.60 7.89 1.77
CA ILE A 193 -1.64 8.07 0.31
C ILE A 193 -0.60 9.10 -0.12
N SER A 194 -0.10 8.94 -1.35
CA SER A 194 0.75 9.94 -2.00
C SER A 194 -0.03 10.73 -3.03
N TYR A 195 0.21 12.04 -3.10
CA TYR A 195 -0.09 12.85 -4.27
C TYR A 195 0.62 14.20 -4.16
N ASP A 196 0.75 14.95 -5.26
CA ASP A 196 1.11 16.38 -5.22
C ASP A 196 -0.13 17.24 -4.87
N PHE A 197 -0.43 17.38 -3.57
CA PHE A 197 -1.63 18.07 -3.09
C PHE A 197 -1.56 19.59 -3.26
N ASN A 198 -0.37 20.16 -3.39
CA ASN A 198 -0.16 21.60 -3.50
C ASN A 198 0.23 22.08 -4.92
N SER A 199 0.37 21.15 -5.87
CA SER A 199 0.78 21.39 -7.27
C SER A 199 2.21 21.92 -7.44
N ASP A 200 3.14 21.52 -6.56
CA ASP A 200 4.56 21.91 -6.60
C ASP A 200 5.47 20.88 -7.30
N HIS A 201 4.88 19.79 -7.79
CA HIS A 201 5.53 18.64 -8.45
C HIS A 201 6.38 17.77 -7.54
N ASN A 202 6.30 17.93 -6.22
CA ASN A 202 6.85 16.99 -5.26
C ASN A 202 5.75 16.07 -4.74
N GLN A 203 6.13 14.85 -4.37
CA GLN A 203 5.20 13.95 -3.70
C GLN A 203 4.96 14.40 -2.27
N ASP A 204 3.69 14.69 -1.97
CA ASP A 204 3.20 14.88 -0.60
C ASP A 204 2.61 13.57 -0.08
N VAL A 205 2.45 13.48 1.23
CA VAL A 205 1.81 12.35 1.91
C VAL A 205 0.62 12.84 2.72
N ALA A 206 -0.51 12.15 2.65
CA ALA A 206 -1.62 12.33 3.58
C ALA A 206 -1.83 11.04 4.36
N LEU A 207 -2.00 11.14 5.67
CA LEU A 207 -2.13 10.00 6.59
C LEU A 207 -3.21 10.25 7.64
N ILE A 208 -3.77 9.17 8.20
CA ILE A 208 -4.81 9.26 9.21
C ILE A 208 -4.20 9.24 10.60
N ALA A 209 -4.48 10.24 11.43
CA ALA A 209 -4.14 10.24 12.84
C ALA A 209 -5.37 9.83 13.66
N GLN A 210 -5.45 8.55 14.03
CA GLN A 210 -6.65 7.98 14.64
C GLN A 210 -6.89 8.52 16.06
N ASP A 211 -5.82 8.73 16.82
CA ASP A 211 -5.89 9.20 18.21
C ASP A 211 -6.39 10.66 18.31
N SER A 212 -5.93 11.52 17.40
CA SER A 212 -6.34 12.92 17.34
C SER A 212 -7.62 13.17 16.53
N ASN A 213 -8.12 12.17 15.79
CA ASN A 213 -9.24 12.29 14.85
C ASN A 213 -8.96 13.26 13.68
N ASP A 214 -7.69 13.31 13.25
CA ASP A 214 -7.23 14.17 12.17
C ASP A 214 -6.83 13.38 10.92
N ILE A 215 -6.82 14.07 9.80
CA ILE A 215 -5.94 13.78 8.68
C ILE A 215 -4.74 14.72 8.75
N ILE A 216 -3.54 14.15 8.65
CA ILE A 216 -2.28 14.89 8.60
C ILE A 216 -1.79 14.91 7.16
N VAL A 217 -1.48 16.10 6.65
CA VAL A 217 -0.84 16.28 5.34
C VAL A 217 0.60 16.74 5.54
N LEU A 218 1.53 16.00 4.98
CA LEU A 218 2.97 16.24 4.96
C LEU A 218 3.37 16.69 3.55
N LEU A 219 3.59 17.99 3.35
CA LEU A 219 4.01 18.52 2.05
C LEU A 219 5.49 18.20 1.78
N GLY A 220 5.80 17.60 0.65
CA GLY A 220 7.14 17.20 0.24
C GLY A 220 8.01 18.38 -0.15
N ASN A 221 9.27 18.36 0.25
CA ASN A 221 10.27 19.34 -0.20
C ASN A 221 11.05 18.87 -1.45
N GLY A 222 10.70 17.71 -2.02
CA GLY A 222 11.35 17.15 -3.21
C GLY A 222 12.72 16.51 -2.97
N ASN A 223 13.05 16.22 -1.72
CA ASN A 223 14.29 15.58 -1.29
C ASN A 223 14.01 14.51 -0.20
N ALA A 224 12.80 13.94 -0.24
CA ALA A 224 12.23 13.04 0.76
C ALA A 224 12.15 13.55 2.20
N SER A 225 12.31 14.87 2.41
CA SER A 225 11.88 15.53 3.63
C SER A 225 10.51 16.17 3.44
N PHE A 226 9.80 16.34 4.55
CA PHE A 226 8.49 16.98 4.58
C PHE A 226 8.52 18.30 5.34
N GLN A 227 7.61 19.20 5.00
CA GLN A 227 7.29 20.40 5.77
C GLN A 227 6.66 20.00 7.13
N PRO A 228 6.50 20.95 8.07
CA PRO A 228 5.73 20.71 9.29
C PRO A 228 4.32 20.17 8.97
N PRO A 229 3.76 19.30 9.83
CA PRO A 229 2.51 18.60 9.55
C PRO A 229 1.33 19.56 9.55
N LEU A 230 0.41 19.38 8.60
CA LEU A 230 -0.85 20.11 8.51
C LEU A 230 -2.00 19.21 8.99
N ASN A 231 -2.47 19.46 10.22
CA ASN A 231 -3.51 18.65 10.85
C ASN A 231 -4.90 19.24 10.55
N ASN A 232 -5.82 18.38 10.14
CA ASN A 232 -7.21 18.75 9.89
C ASN A 232 -8.15 17.74 10.56
N THR A 233 -9.01 18.20 11.47
CA THR A 233 -9.96 17.32 12.15
C THR A 233 -11.08 16.89 11.20
N VAL A 234 -11.27 15.58 11.08
CA VAL A 234 -12.12 14.95 10.05
C VAL A 234 -13.32 14.20 10.62
N GLY A 235 -13.56 14.32 11.93
CA GLY A 235 -14.61 13.61 12.65
C GLY A 235 -14.07 12.37 13.35
N THR A 236 -14.91 11.67 14.10
CA THR A 236 -14.45 10.62 15.03
C THR A 236 -14.06 9.33 14.32
N TYR A 237 -12.98 8.69 14.78
CA TYR A 237 -12.51 7.39 14.29
C TYR A 237 -12.34 7.34 12.76
N PRO A 238 -11.45 8.18 12.18
CA PRO A 238 -11.08 8.05 10.78
C PRO A 238 -10.40 6.70 10.54
N VAL A 239 -10.77 6.03 9.45
CA VAL A 239 -10.31 4.67 9.10
C VAL A 239 -9.82 4.53 7.68
N HIS A 240 -10.15 5.46 6.77
CA HIS A 240 -9.62 5.43 5.42
C HIS A 240 -9.56 6.83 4.80
N VAL A 241 -8.62 7.03 3.88
CA VAL A 241 -8.47 8.26 3.10
C VAL A 241 -8.41 7.90 1.61
N LEU A 242 -9.02 8.73 0.78
CA LEU A 242 -8.97 8.63 -0.68
C LEU A 242 -8.67 10.02 -1.26
N SER A 243 -7.96 10.06 -2.39
CA SER A 243 -7.83 11.28 -3.19
C SER A 243 -8.50 11.13 -4.55
N ALA A 244 -9.32 12.11 -4.91
CA ALA A 244 -9.87 12.29 -6.24
C ALA A 244 -10.24 13.77 -6.43
N ASP A 245 -10.31 14.26 -7.66
CA ASP A 245 -10.94 15.55 -7.96
C ASP A 245 -12.47 15.37 -7.87
N PHE A 246 -13.05 15.62 -6.68
CA PHE A 246 -14.48 15.42 -6.44
C PHE A 246 -15.31 16.62 -6.91
N ASN A 247 -14.68 17.78 -7.11
CA ASN A 247 -15.37 19.03 -7.41
C ASN A 247 -15.14 19.54 -8.86
N ASN A 248 -14.29 18.87 -9.64
CA ASN A 248 -13.84 19.20 -11.00
C ASN A 248 -13.03 20.51 -11.12
N ASP A 249 -12.22 20.85 -10.12
CA ASP A 249 -11.32 22.02 -10.17
C ASP A 249 -9.89 21.68 -10.58
N THR A 250 -9.62 20.44 -10.99
CA THR A 250 -8.32 19.88 -11.39
C THR A 250 -7.31 19.72 -10.27
N LYS A 251 -7.71 19.94 -9.01
CA LYS A 251 -6.91 19.63 -7.83
C LYS A 251 -7.43 18.36 -7.17
N GLN A 252 -6.54 17.65 -6.49
CA GLN A 252 -6.98 16.51 -5.70
C GLN A 252 -7.65 17.00 -4.43
N ASP A 253 -8.86 16.48 -4.20
CA ASP A 253 -9.55 16.59 -2.93
C ASP A 253 -9.26 15.34 -2.08
N LEU A 254 -9.41 15.47 -0.76
CA LEU A 254 -9.31 14.36 0.18
C LEU A 254 -10.69 13.98 0.71
N LEU A 255 -11.04 12.70 0.60
CA LEU A 255 -12.21 12.10 1.24
C LEU A 255 -11.76 11.21 2.37
N VAL A 256 -12.28 11.46 3.57
CA VAL A 256 -12.02 10.64 4.76
C VAL A 256 -13.26 9.86 5.15
N VAL A 257 -13.08 8.57 5.40
CA VAL A 257 -14.11 7.65 5.90
C VAL A 257 -13.91 7.49 7.40
N ASN A 258 -15.00 7.68 8.15
CA ASN A 258 -15.06 7.54 9.60
C ASN A 258 -15.94 6.34 9.99
N GLN A 259 -15.68 5.74 11.15
CA GLN A 259 -16.47 4.64 11.72
C GLN A 259 -17.53 5.12 12.73
#